data_AF-A0A537K7S0-F1
#
_entry.id   AF-A0A537K7S0-F1
#
_cell.length_a   1.000
_cell.length_b   1.000
_cell.length_c   1.000
_cell.angle_alpha   90.00
_cell.angle_beta   90.00
_cell.angle_gamma   90.00
#
_symmetry.space_group_name_H-M   'P 1'
#
loop_
_entity.id
_entity.type
_entity.pdbx_description
1 polymer ?
#
loop_
_entity_poly.entity_id
_entity_poly.type
_entity_poly.pdbx_seq_one_letter_code
_entity_poly.pdbx_strand_id
1 'polypeptide(L)'
;MKLIRFGSAGKEKPGVIINIHDYDEKFFETDGLSLLKTIISEKTLKEISRDIRLGPPVARPSKLICIGLNYSDHATESKMQLPPEPVIFFKATTAIVGPNDDLTIPKNSKKTDWEVELAVVISKKATYVDEAVALDHVGGYLLHNDYSEREFQLERAGQWVKGKSCDTFAPLGPFLATPDEITD
;
A
#
# COMPACT_ATOMS: atom_id res chain seq x y z
N MET A 1 13.11 -7.57 2.06
CA MET A 1 12.79 -7.05 3.42
C MET A 1 11.36 -6.53 3.56
N LYS A 2 10.78 -6.57 4.77
CA LYS A 2 9.43 -6.03 5.08
C LYS A 2 9.51 -4.84 6.04
N LEU A 3 9.26 -3.63 5.54
CA LEU A 3 9.35 -2.37 6.30
C LEU A 3 7.99 -2.01 6.90
N ILE A 4 7.97 -1.54 8.15
CA ILE A 4 6.75 -1.14 8.86
C ILE A 4 6.90 0.23 9.51
N ARG A 5 5.77 0.80 9.92
CA ARG A 5 5.71 1.91 10.87
C ARG A 5 4.76 1.52 12.00
N PHE A 6 5.12 1.79 13.25
CA PHE A 6 4.36 1.35 14.42
C PHE A 6 4.19 2.46 15.46
N GLY A 7 3.14 2.38 16.28
CA GLY A 7 2.83 3.33 17.34
C GLY A 7 1.53 4.08 17.11
N SER A 8 1.29 5.11 17.93
CA SER A 8 0.08 5.94 17.84
C SER A 8 0.01 6.73 16.53
N ALA A 9 -1.21 6.98 16.04
CA ALA A 9 -1.48 7.75 14.84
C ALA A 9 -0.69 9.08 14.82
N GLY A 10 0.06 9.32 13.74
CA GLY A 10 0.86 10.54 13.53
C GLY A 10 2.17 10.61 14.33
N LYS A 11 2.47 9.61 15.18
CA LYS A 11 3.71 9.51 15.97
C LYS A 11 4.43 8.18 15.71
N GLU A 12 4.17 7.55 14.57
CA GLU A 12 4.72 6.24 14.27
C GLU A 12 6.23 6.29 14.10
N LYS A 13 6.89 5.24 14.57
CA LYS A 13 8.32 5.00 14.42
C LYS A 13 8.55 3.96 13.32
N PRO A 14 9.65 4.07 12.56
CA PRO A 14 10.01 3.05 11.59
C PRO A 14 10.38 1.75 12.28
N GLY A 15 10.09 0.62 11.64
CA GLY A 15 10.51 -0.71 12.06
C GLY A 15 10.69 -1.62 10.86
N VAL A 16 11.16 -2.83 11.12
CA VAL A 16 11.36 -3.88 10.12
C VAL A 16 10.82 -5.18 10.70
N ILE A 17 10.13 -5.98 9.88
CA ILE A 17 9.74 -7.33 10.25
C ILE A 17 10.91 -8.25 9.92
N ILE A 18 11.44 -8.87 10.96
CA ILE A 18 12.53 -9.84 10.92
C ILE A 18 11.88 -11.14 11.39
N ASN A 19 11.77 -12.15 10.54
CA ASN A 19 11.03 -13.42 10.73
C ASN A 19 9.50 -13.39 10.58
N ILE A 20 9.02 -13.79 9.39
CA ILE A 20 7.73 -14.46 9.23
C ILE A 20 8.04 -15.87 8.71
N HIS A 21 7.66 -16.92 9.45
CA HIS A 21 7.81 -18.34 9.12
C HIS A 21 7.26 -18.62 7.69
N ASP A 22 7.96 -19.05 6.64
CA ASP A 22 9.23 -19.79 6.40
C ASP A 22 10.01 -19.16 5.21
N TYR A 23 11.31 -19.29 4.94
CA TYR A 23 12.43 -20.13 5.42
C TYR A 23 12.38 -21.63 5.06
N ASP A 24 12.29 -21.98 3.78
CA ASP A 24 12.34 -23.39 3.34
C ASP A 24 13.72 -24.05 3.59
N GLU A 25 13.88 -25.38 3.38
CA GLU A 25 15.14 -26.10 3.67
C GLU A 25 16.37 -25.47 3.01
N LYS A 26 16.17 -24.87 1.83
CA LYS A 26 17.22 -24.22 1.06
C LYS A 26 17.63 -22.87 1.65
N PHE A 27 16.72 -22.13 2.31
CA PHE A 27 17.07 -20.94 3.10
C PHE A 27 18.18 -21.25 4.13
N PHE A 28 18.16 -22.46 4.70
CA PHE A 28 19.05 -22.89 5.77
C PHE A 28 20.35 -23.58 5.30
N GLU A 29 20.43 -24.06 4.05
CA GLU A 29 21.62 -24.75 3.54
C GLU A 29 22.70 -23.83 2.96
N THR A 30 22.37 -22.61 2.49
CA THR A 30 23.30 -21.69 1.80
C THR A 30 23.56 -20.36 2.53
N ASP A 31 23.52 -20.35 3.86
CA ASP A 31 23.84 -19.20 4.74
C ASP A 31 22.99 -17.92 4.51
N GLY A 32 21.72 -18.09 4.10
CA GLY A 32 20.74 -17.01 3.86
C GLY A 32 20.48 -16.11 5.08
N LEU A 33 20.89 -16.59 6.26
CA LEU A 33 20.85 -15.88 7.52
C LEU A 33 22.07 -14.96 7.74
N SER A 34 23.22 -15.16 7.11
CA SER A 34 24.43 -14.35 7.37
C SER A 34 24.34 -12.91 6.91
N LEU A 35 23.33 -12.57 6.10
CA LEU A 35 23.11 -11.22 5.61
C LEU A 35 22.03 -10.48 6.39
N LEU A 36 21.01 -11.20 6.86
CA LEU A 36 20.16 -10.70 7.95
C LEU A 36 21.03 -10.31 9.16
N LYS A 37 22.12 -11.07 9.39
CA LYS A 37 23.12 -10.90 10.46
C LYS A 37 23.93 -9.61 10.43
N THR A 38 24.09 -8.89 9.32
CA THR A 38 24.68 -7.53 9.36
C THR A 38 23.59 -6.46 9.50
N ILE A 39 22.36 -6.75 9.11
CA ILE A 39 21.25 -5.78 9.01
C ILE A 39 20.72 -5.31 10.38
N ILE A 40 21.11 -5.98 11.45
CA ILE A 40 20.99 -5.44 12.81
C ILE A 40 22.33 -4.89 13.33
N SER A 41 23.46 -5.33 12.76
CA SER A 41 24.73 -5.52 13.49
C SER A 41 25.33 -4.27 14.11
N GLU A 42 24.87 -3.07 13.79
CA GLU A 42 25.48 -1.86 14.34
C GLU A 42 24.52 -0.83 14.98
N LYS A 43 23.35 -1.26 15.48
CA LYS A 43 22.97 -1.07 16.91
C LYS A 43 21.49 -1.26 17.25
N THR A 44 21.27 -2.30 18.06
CA THR A 44 20.17 -2.53 19.01
C THR A 44 18.77 -2.23 18.48
N LEU A 45 18.29 -3.10 17.60
CA LEU A 45 16.85 -3.20 17.35
C LEU A 45 16.18 -3.73 18.62
N LYS A 46 15.18 -3.00 19.10
CA LYS A 46 14.35 -3.41 20.22
C LYS A 46 13.12 -4.12 19.66
N GLU A 47 12.94 -5.36 20.05
CA GLU A 47 11.69 -6.08 19.78
C GLU A 47 10.52 -5.30 20.39
N ILE A 48 9.44 -5.21 19.62
CA ILE A 48 8.20 -4.55 20.00
C ILE A 48 7.08 -5.59 20.04
N SER A 49 6.04 -5.32 20.82
CA SER A 49 4.88 -6.21 20.89
C SER A 49 4.28 -6.44 19.51
N ARG A 50 3.87 -7.67 19.20
CA ARG A 50 3.13 -8.00 17.98
C ARG A 50 1.73 -7.35 17.95
N ASP A 51 1.19 -7.02 19.12
CA ASP A 51 -0.10 -6.34 19.27
C ASP A 51 0.02 -4.81 19.13
N ILE A 52 1.21 -4.30 18.83
CA ILE A 52 1.40 -2.88 18.60
C ILE A 52 0.65 -2.46 17.33
N ARG A 53 -0.04 -1.32 17.40
CA ARG A 53 -0.66 -0.72 16.22
C ARG A 53 0.40 -0.48 15.14
N LEU A 54 0.11 -0.96 13.94
CA LEU A 54 0.83 -0.61 12.72
C LEU A 54 0.17 0.62 12.09
N GLY A 55 0.98 1.60 11.71
CA GLY A 55 0.56 2.68 10.83
C GLY A 55 0.86 2.36 9.36
N PRO A 56 0.55 3.27 8.44
CA PRO A 56 0.90 3.10 7.04
C PRO A 56 2.43 2.97 6.91
N PRO A 57 2.96 2.01 6.12
CA PRO A 57 4.41 1.83 5.97
C PRO A 57 5.15 3.03 5.39
N VAL A 58 4.44 3.97 4.75
CA VAL A 58 4.98 5.18 4.13
C VAL A 58 4.54 6.42 4.90
N ALA A 59 5.52 7.24 5.33
CA ALA A 59 5.23 8.49 6.02
C ALA A 59 4.88 9.60 5.03
N ARG A 60 3.64 10.15 5.14
CA ARG A 60 3.20 11.38 4.47
C ARG A 60 3.59 11.45 2.98
N PRO A 61 3.11 10.51 2.14
CA PRO A 61 3.34 10.61 0.70
C PRO A 61 2.77 11.93 0.16
N SER A 62 3.42 12.51 -0.85
CA SER A 62 2.95 13.76 -1.47
C SER A 62 1.70 13.58 -2.31
N LYS A 63 1.42 12.36 -2.74
CA LYS A 63 0.29 11.99 -3.59
C LYS A 63 -0.01 10.49 -3.47
N LEU A 64 -1.28 10.13 -3.63
CA LEU A 64 -1.77 8.77 -3.83
C LEU A 64 -2.50 8.75 -5.17
N ILE A 65 -1.86 8.14 -6.17
CA ILE A 65 -2.38 8.01 -7.54
C ILE A 65 -2.98 6.62 -7.67
N CYS A 66 -4.24 6.55 -8.09
CA CYS A 66 -4.99 5.32 -8.24
C CYS A 66 -5.34 5.08 -9.71
N ILE A 67 -5.46 3.80 -10.09
CA ILE A 67 -5.76 3.38 -11.46
C ILE A 67 -7.10 2.63 -11.47
N GLY A 68 -8.10 3.19 -12.13
CA GLY A 68 -9.39 2.54 -12.31
C GLY A 68 -9.37 1.52 -13.46
N LEU A 69 -10.23 0.51 -13.38
CA LEU A 69 -10.51 -0.47 -14.45
C LEU A 69 -9.26 -1.25 -14.93
N ASN A 70 -8.34 -1.57 -14.02
CA ASN A 70 -7.04 -2.17 -14.35
C ASN A 70 -6.98 -3.70 -14.25
N TYR A 71 -8.12 -4.37 -13.98
CA TYR A 71 -8.26 -5.82 -14.05
C TYR A 71 -9.29 -6.17 -15.11
N SER A 72 -8.90 -6.97 -16.12
CA SER A 72 -9.74 -7.37 -17.24
C SER A 72 -11.06 -8.02 -16.81
N ASP A 73 -10.99 -8.80 -15.73
CA ASP A 73 -12.12 -9.55 -15.20
C ASP A 73 -13.10 -8.58 -14.52
N HIS A 74 -12.59 -7.56 -13.83
CA HIS A 74 -13.39 -6.50 -13.22
C HIS A 74 -14.05 -5.58 -14.28
N ALA A 75 -13.34 -5.27 -15.37
CA ALA A 75 -13.91 -4.54 -16.50
C ALA A 75 -15.07 -5.32 -17.16
N THR A 76 -14.89 -6.65 -17.29
CA THR A 76 -15.90 -7.57 -17.82
C THR A 76 -17.13 -7.66 -16.89
N GLU A 77 -16.93 -7.83 -15.58
CA GLU A 77 -17.99 -7.87 -14.57
C GLU A 77 -18.81 -6.56 -14.54
N SER A 78 -18.12 -5.42 -14.64
CA SER A 78 -18.75 -4.09 -14.64
C SER A 78 -19.39 -3.70 -15.98
N LYS A 79 -19.29 -4.55 -17.01
CA LYS A 79 -19.76 -4.29 -18.40
C LYS A 79 -19.21 -2.98 -18.99
N MET A 80 -18.01 -2.59 -18.58
CA MET A 80 -17.35 -1.39 -19.07
C MET A 80 -16.37 -1.76 -20.19
N GLN A 81 -16.32 -0.96 -21.25
CA GLN A 81 -15.27 -1.11 -22.26
C GLN A 81 -13.92 -0.80 -21.61
N LEU A 82 -12.91 -1.63 -21.92
CA LEU A 82 -11.54 -1.34 -21.51
C LEU A 82 -11.13 0.03 -22.06
N PRO A 83 -10.69 0.95 -21.20
CA PRO A 83 -10.32 2.28 -21.64
C PRO A 83 -9.04 2.21 -22.49
N PRO A 84 -8.89 3.08 -23.51
CA PRO A 84 -7.69 3.11 -24.36
C PRO A 84 -6.44 3.62 -23.62
N GLU A 85 -6.62 4.25 -22.47
CA GLU A 85 -5.57 4.73 -21.56
C GLU A 85 -5.97 4.44 -20.12
N PRO A 86 -4.99 4.29 -19.18
CA PRO A 86 -5.30 4.09 -17.77
C PRO A 86 -6.17 5.21 -17.19
N VAL A 87 -7.25 4.86 -16.49
CA VAL A 87 -8.09 5.85 -15.81
C VAL A 87 -7.42 6.26 -14.52
N ILE A 88 -6.85 7.47 -14.49
CA ILE A 88 -6.10 7.98 -13.35
C ILE A 88 -6.96 8.90 -12.49
N PHE A 89 -6.93 8.70 -11.17
CA PHE A 89 -7.50 9.62 -10.19
C PHE A 89 -6.63 9.72 -8.94
N PHE A 90 -6.94 10.70 -8.10
CA PHE A 90 -6.28 10.88 -6.81
C PHE A 90 -7.18 10.50 -5.65
N LYS A 91 -6.57 9.93 -4.62
CA LYS A 91 -7.09 9.96 -3.25
C LYS A 91 -6.37 11.04 -2.46
N ALA A 92 -7.10 11.71 -1.58
CA ALA A 92 -6.49 12.64 -0.62
C ALA A 92 -5.52 11.86 0.29
N THR A 93 -4.35 12.42 0.57
CA THR A 93 -3.36 11.79 1.44
C THR A 93 -3.82 11.73 2.91
N THR A 94 -4.85 12.50 3.28
CA THR A 94 -5.55 12.43 4.57
C THR A 94 -6.38 11.16 4.74
N ALA A 95 -6.74 10.48 3.64
CA ALA A 95 -7.43 9.18 3.72
C ALA A 95 -6.52 8.05 4.22
N ILE A 96 -5.20 8.26 4.22
CA ILE A 96 -4.21 7.23 4.51
C ILE A 96 -4.18 6.88 6.00
N VAL A 97 -4.36 5.60 6.28
CA VAL A 97 -4.32 5.03 7.64
C VAL A 97 -3.56 3.72 7.66
N GLY A 98 -3.32 3.20 8.87
CA GLY A 98 -2.70 1.89 9.07
C GLY A 98 -3.58 0.75 8.57
N PRO A 99 -2.99 -0.45 8.39
CA PRO A 99 -3.68 -1.60 7.81
C PRO A 99 -4.89 -2.09 8.63
N ASN A 100 -4.86 -1.87 9.95
CA ASN A 100 -5.87 -2.33 10.90
C ASN A 100 -6.54 -1.16 11.64
N ASP A 101 -6.42 0.06 11.11
CA ASP A 101 -7.13 1.20 11.68
C ASP A 101 -8.63 1.12 11.35
N ASP A 102 -9.45 1.67 12.24
CA ASP A 102 -10.90 1.68 12.05
C ASP A 102 -11.30 2.49 10.82
N LEU A 103 -12.27 1.95 10.06
CA LEU A 103 -12.90 2.64 8.95
C LEU A 103 -14.00 3.57 9.47
N THR A 104 -13.86 4.87 9.19
CA THR A 104 -14.89 5.87 9.44
C THR A 104 -15.86 5.92 8.26
N ILE A 105 -17.06 5.37 8.44
CA ILE A 105 -18.13 5.49 7.44
C ILE A 105 -18.62 6.95 7.39
N PRO A 106 -18.54 7.62 6.23
CA PRO A 106 -18.89 9.02 6.13
C PRO A 106 -20.39 9.23 6.33
N LYS A 107 -20.76 10.41 6.84
CA LYS A 107 -22.16 10.77 7.07
C LYS A 107 -22.97 10.63 5.79
N ASN A 108 -24.12 9.97 5.90
CA ASN A 108 -25.03 9.67 4.79
C ASN A 108 -24.51 8.66 3.77
N SER A 109 -23.43 7.92 4.05
CA SER A 109 -23.06 6.79 3.19
C SER A 109 -24.23 5.80 3.07
N LYS A 110 -24.39 5.26 1.87
CA LYS A 110 -25.36 4.22 1.51
C LYS A 110 -24.70 3.00 0.90
N LYS A 111 -23.55 3.17 0.24
CA LYS A 111 -22.89 2.17 -0.61
C LYS A 111 -21.37 2.21 -0.39
N THR A 112 -20.92 2.11 0.87
CA THR A 112 -19.49 1.91 1.14
C THR A 112 -19.07 0.52 0.67
N ASP A 113 -17.95 0.46 -0.04
CA ASP A 113 -17.44 -0.71 -0.74
C ASP A 113 -15.90 -0.77 -0.64
N TRP A 114 -15.34 -1.96 -0.83
CA TRP A 114 -13.91 -2.25 -0.67
C TRP A 114 -13.29 -2.72 -1.98
N GLU A 115 -12.02 -2.40 -2.19
CA GLU A 115 -11.25 -2.80 -3.38
C GLU A 115 -9.82 -3.10 -2.93
N VAL A 116 -9.43 -4.38 -2.87
CA VAL A 116 -8.06 -4.75 -2.48
C VAL A 116 -7.15 -4.60 -3.69
N GLU A 117 -6.13 -3.76 -3.57
CA GLU A 117 -5.21 -3.39 -4.64
C GLU A 117 -3.74 -3.55 -4.23
N LEU A 118 -2.90 -3.79 -5.23
CA LEU A 118 -1.45 -3.67 -5.12
C LEU A 118 -1.07 -2.19 -5.24
N ALA A 119 -0.39 -1.64 -4.24
CA ALA A 119 0.20 -0.32 -4.34
C ALA A 119 1.71 -0.39 -4.57
N VAL A 120 2.19 0.44 -5.48
CA VAL A 120 3.61 0.58 -5.82
C VAL A 120 4.15 1.87 -5.18
N VAL A 121 5.19 1.75 -4.36
CA VAL A 121 5.83 2.89 -3.70
C VAL A 121 7.01 3.36 -4.54
N ILE A 122 7.01 4.63 -4.95
CA ILE A 122 8.09 5.23 -5.74
C ILE A 122 9.19 5.79 -4.82
N SER A 123 10.44 5.35 -5.01
CA SER A 123 11.57 5.67 -4.12
C SER A 123 12.36 6.92 -4.52
N LYS A 124 12.33 7.29 -5.81
CA LYS A 124 13.11 8.41 -6.37
C LYS A 124 12.28 9.19 -7.38
N LYS A 125 12.66 10.44 -7.64
CA LYS A 125 11.97 11.30 -8.60
C LYS A 125 11.85 10.58 -9.96
N ALA A 126 10.62 10.47 -10.46
CA ALA A 126 10.30 9.91 -11.77
C ALA A 126 9.70 11.03 -12.63
N THR A 127 10.31 11.31 -13.78
CA THR A 127 9.84 12.31 -14.75
C THR A 127 10.29 11.86 -16.13
N TYR A 128 9.36 11.62 -17.06
CA TYR A 128 9.65 11.06 -18.39
C TYR A 128 10.51 9.78 -18.33
N VAL A 129 10.11 8.83 -17.47
CA VAL A 129 10.83 7.56 -17.29
C VAL A 129 10.37 6.58 -18.37
N ASP A 130 11.33 5.99 -19.09
CA ASP A 130 11.05 4.93 -20.06
C ASP A 130 10.60 3.65 -19.35
N GLU A 131 9.68 2.92 -19.97
CA GLU A 131 9.13 1.67 -19.42
C GLU A 131 10.21 0.66 -19.04
N ALA A 132 11.24 0.53 -19.89
CA ALA A 132 12.34 -0.42 -19.69
C ALA A 132 13.15 -0.21 -18.40
N VAL A 133 13.09 0.98 -17.79
CA VAL A 133 13.81 1.32 -16.56
C VAL A 133 12.85 1.74 -15.43
N ALA A 134 11.54 1.57 -15.62
CA ALA A 134 10.53 2.01 -14.67
C ALA A 134 10.67 1.33 -13.30
N LEU A 135 11.01 0.03 -13.28
CA LEU A 135 11.16 -0.74 -12.05
C LEU A 135 12.32 -0.25 -11.17
N ASP A 136 13.33 0.41 -11.73
CA ASP A 136 14.43 1.02 -10.97
C ASP A 136 13.95 2.16 -10.06
N HIS A 137 12.75 2.70 -10.30
CA HIS A 137 12.13 3.75 -9.48
C HIS A 137 11.23 3.20 -8.37
N VAL A 138 11.00 1.89 -8.33
CA VAL A 138 10.17 1.25 -7.33
C VAL A 138 10.98 1.01 -6.05
N GLY A 139 10.48 1.56 -4.94
CA GLY A 139 11.00 1.31 -3.59
C GLY A 139 10.40 0.08 -2.92
N GLY A 140 9.29 -0.42 -3.45
CA GLY A 140 8.63 -1.62 -2.98
C GLY A 140 7.13 -1.59 -3.22
N TYR A 141 6.48 -2.59 -2.65
CA TYR A 141 5.07 -2.90 -2.84
C TYR A 141 4.35 -3.07 -1.50
N LEU A 142 3.08 -2.69 -1.42
CA LEU A 142 2.24 -2.90 -0.25
C LEU A 142 0.78 -3.13 -0.67
N LEU A 143 -0.04 -3.66 0.24
CA LEU A 143 -1.48 -3.75 -0.01
C LEU A 143 -2.15 -2.43 0.33
N HIS A 144 -3.13 -2.08 -0.50
CA HIS A 144 -4.02 -0.96 -0.33
C HIS A 144 -5.47 -1.47 -0.38
N ASN A 145 -6.34 -0.98 0.49
CA ASN A 145 -7.77 -1.10 0.26
C ASN A 145 -8.30 0.26 -0.23
N ASP A 146 -8.72 0.33 -1.49
CA ASP A 146 -9.31 1.53 -2.09
C ASP A 146 -10.80 1.63 -1.74
N TYR A 147 -11.08 1.86 -0.45
CA TYR A 147 -12.45 2.06 0.00
C TYR A 147 -13.13 3.19 -0.77
N SER A 148 -14.38 2.94 -1.10
CA SER A 148 -15.19 3.78 -1.96
C SER A 148 -16.59 3.94 -1.42
N GLU A 149 -17.12 5.16 -1.43
CA GLU A 149 -18.54 5.40 -1.27
C GLU A 149 -19.15 5.56 -2.66
N ARG A 150 -19.85 4.52 -3.14
CA ARG A 150 -20.27 4.43 -4.55
C ARG A 150 -21.35 5.43 -4.92
N GLU A 151 -22.23 5.82 -4.00
CA GLU A 151 -23.22 6.86 -4.27
C GLU A 151 -22.51 8.21 -4.47
N PHE A 152 -21.52 8.53 -3.63
CA PHE A 152 -20.75 9.77 -3.72
C PHE A 152 -19.87 9.78 -4.96
N GLN A 153 -19.31 8.62 -5.31
CA GLN A 153 -18.46 8.43 -6.49
C GLN A 153 -19.25 8.58 -7.79
N LEU A 154 -20.42 7.93 -7.91
CA LEU A 154 -21.11 7.72 -9.18
C LEU A 154 -22.38 8.58 -9.33
N GLU A 155 -23.06 8.92 -8.24
CA GLU A 155 -24.41 9.51 -8.29
C GLU A 155 -24.43 11.00 -7.88
N ARG A 156 -23.36 11.51 -7.25
CA ARG A 156 -23.27 12.91 -6.80
C ARG A 156 -22.54 13.85 -7.76
N ALA A 157 -22.36 13.41 -9.01
CA ALA A 157 -21.70 14.11 -10.11
C ALA A 157 -20.25 14.57 -9.82
N GLY A 158 -19.53 14.99 -10.87
CA GLY A 158 -18.17 15.50 -10.75
C GLY A 158 -17.11 14.40 -10.69
N GLN A 159 -16.08 14.60 -9.86
CA GLN A 159 -14.88 13.75 -9.82
C GLN A 159 -14.98 12.67 -8.74
N TRP A 160 -14.36 11.51 -8.97
CA TRP A 160 -14.38 10.35 -8.05
C TRP A 160 -13.82 10.63 -6.66
N VAL A 161 -13.05 11.70 -6.50
CA VAL A 161 -12.51 12.18 -5.21
C VAL A 161 -13.57 12.22 -4.10
N LYS A 162 -14.83 12.53 -4.42
CA LYS A 162 -15.94 12.60 -3.46
C LYS A 162 -16.22 11.26 -2.75
N GLY A 163 -16.17 10.16 -3.48
CA GLY A 163 -16.38 8.82 -2.92
C GLY A 163 -15.08 8.11 -2.55
N LYS A 164 -13.95 8.56 -3.10
CA LYS A 164 -12.64 7.91 -2.93
C LYS A 164 -11.78 8.51 -1.82
N SER A 165 -12.05 9.74 -1.35
CA SER A 165 -11.12 10.47 -0.46
C SER A 165 -11.67 10.78 0.93
N CYS A 166 -12.68 10.05 1.41
CA CYS A 166 -13.10 10.17 2.81
C CYS A 166 -11.93 9.79 3.74
N ASP A 167 -11.91 10.36 4.95
CA ASP A 167 -10.91 9.98 5.95
C ASP A 167 -10.95 8.47 6.17
N THR A 168 -9.79 7.85 6.40
CA THR A 168 -9.61 6.39 6.59
C THR A 168 -9.88 5.51 5.37
N PHE A 169 -10.24 6.05 4.20
CA PHE A 169 -10.53 5.25 3.00
C PHE A 169 -9.29 4.73 2.27
N ALA A 170 -8.09 4.89 2.82
CA ALA A 170 -6.87 4.37 2.26
C ALA A 170 -5.98 3.68 3.31
N PRO A 171 -6.43 2.57 3.92
CA PRO A 171 -5.50 1.72 4.66
C PRO A 171 -4.40 1.22 3.73
N LEU A 172 -3.16 1.29 4.22
CA LEU A 172 -1.95 0.82 3.55
C LEU A 172 -1.18 -0.12 4.49
N GLY A 173 -0.71 -1.25 3.99
CA GLY A 173 0.15 -2.15 4.75
C GLY A 173 -0.07 -3.63 4.42
N PRO A 174 0.13 -4.56 5.39
CA PRO A 174 0.68 -4.33 6.73
C PRO A 174 2.15 -3.94 6.76
N PHE A 175 2.87 -4.17 5.66
CA PHE A 175 4.27 -3.79 5.48
C PHE A 175 4.49 -3.31 4.04
N LEU A 176 5.61 -2.63 3.83
CA LEU A 176 6.19 -2.38 2.51
C LEU A 176 7.21 -3.49 2.23
N ALA A 177 6.89 -4.38 1.30
CA ALA A 177 7.81 -5.37 0.77
C ALA A 177 8.79 -4.70 -0.19
N THR A 178 10.09 -4.83 0.06
CA THR A 178 11.09 -4.35 -0.89
C THR A 178 11.11 -5.23 -2.14
N PRO A 179 11.61 -4.74 -3.29
CA PRO A 179 11.53 -5.49 -4.56
C PRO A 179 12.12 -6.91 -4.51
N ASP A 180 13.15 -7.15 -3.68
CA ASP A 180 13.75 -8.47 -3.46
C ASP A 180 12.81 -9.52 -2.83
N GLU A 181 11.68 -9.12 -2.23
CA GLU A 181 10.69 -10.03 -1.65
C GLU A 181 9.66 -10.56 -2.64
N ILE A 182 9.56 -9.94 -3.83
CA ILE A 182 8.56 -10.27 -4.82
C ILE A 182 9.31 -10.63 -6.10
N THR A 183 9.36 -11.93 -6.38
CA THR A 183 9.84 -12.44 -7.67
C THR A 183 8.74 -12.30 -8.71
N ASP A 184 9.10 -11.93 -9.94
CA ASP A 184 8.21 -11.95 -11.10
C ASP A 184 7.73 -13.36 -11.47
#